data_AF-A0A8J6ZMQ3-F1
#
_entry.id   AF-A0A8J6ZMQ3-F1
#
_cell.length_a   1.000
_cell.length_b   1.000
_cell.length_c   1.000
_cell.angle_alpha   90.00
_cell.angle_beta   90.00
_cell.angle_gamma   90.00
#
_symmetry.space_group_name_H-M   'P 1'
#
loop_
_entity.id
_entity.type
_entity.pdbx_description
1 polymer ?
#
loop_
_entity_poly.entity_id
_entity_poly.type
_entity_poly.pdbx_seq_one_letter_code
_entity_poly.pdbx_strand_id
1 'polypeptide(L)'
;MHRFRVEVIAKTPNPQQVIYAAMHQDYTDAFVVDERDSWPSESQCGEVIVKRLLAGERGHYGPLEHPQIVFNCGYFPHSVMQQARTHRVGVSFDVQCLSGDSEVTFVKTSGGLTKIKISELYDLWTNGEKAVRERKIRGRKGEEPGTYRRDCKTRLQKMKLRVLNEETGIFELGHIKEVFDQGLQPVYRLTLEDGKTLNCTENHRLLTEQGWQTMKEALELVTDHSREVITYNQDCYLMTNGVIVGEGLYRDKTWLQEQLSAGLTVRQMAEKAGCSIEAIKKWVYFYDLKLNKCKPGTKNPWNKGFRGAYQLNLTSEQRQQRRERSKHFTRRGEDSNFWKGGVTEERVSIGAWTRTVAPQVHEKFDFTCQSCGVRGGSLHAHHLLPVYSHPEKGYDFENLVTVCQNCHRQIHNQRLELEFAQNFVPIVALPEKPKPAGRKLKAHPIKVVQVRYLGMQKTYDLEVDGKWHNFVANGVVVHNSFRYTGNQFIQIIEGKKDIEDVFYLRPVGYYTDRQGKKYYYSPEQRAADLEWCLEAAKRYAASFAAGMSEEHARGIVPFDYRQHFIVSFNLRSFLHFCDLRNKKDAQLEIQKLCELMWPHFTEWTPAIAQWYEKQRLGKARLAP
;
A
#
# COMPACT_ATOMS: atom_id res chain seq x y z
N MET A 1 8.49 35.72 -5.17
CA MET A 1 9.74 35.06 -4.72
C MET A 1 9.86 35.01 -3.20
N HIS A 2 9.09 35.80 -2.43
CA HIS A 2 9.20 35.89 -0.97
C HIS A 2 9.02 34.55 -0.20
N ARG A 3 8.36 33.54 -0.79
CA ARG A 3 8.18 32.22 -0.17
C ARG A 3 9.28 31.21 -0.50
N PHE A 4 10.17 31.52 -1.45
CA PHE A 4 11.25 30.59 -1.80
C PHE A 4 12.14 30.38 -0.58
N ARG A 5 12.37 29.13 -0.24
CA ARG A 5 13.11 28.76 0.96
C ARG A 5 14.10 27.65 0.65
N VAL A 6 15.30 27.74 1.21
CA VAL A 6 16.31 26.69 1.15
C VAL A 6 16.87 26.48 2.54
N GLU A 7 16.88 25.23 2.98
CA GLU A 7 17.45 24.81 4.26
C GLU A 7 18.42 23.65 4.05
N VAL A 8 19.45 23.55 4.89
CA VAL A 8 20.38 22.41 4.87
C VAL A 8 19.78 21.25 5.67
N ILE A 9 19.72 20.07 5.06
CA ILE A 9 19.32 18.82 5.74
C ILE A 9 20.56 18.15 6.34
N ALA A 10 21.63 18.02 5.56
CA ALA A 10 22.86 17.35 5.96
C ALA A 10 24.05 17.91 5.18
N LYS A 11 25.23 17.95 5.81
CA LYS A 11 26.49 18.35 5.17
C LYS A 11 27.66 17.58 5.78
N THR A 12 28.70 17.30 4.99
CA THR A 12 29.93 16.67 5.50
C THR A 12 30.56 17.55 6.57
N PRO A 13 30.86 17.01 7.77
CA PRO A 13 31.60 17.76 8.79
C PRO A 13 33.06 17.96 8.35
N ASN A 14 33.61 19.16 8.56
CA ASN A 14 34.97 19.56 8.15
C ASN A 14 35.29 19.23 6.68
N PRO A 15 34.56 19.80 5.71
CA PRO A 15 34.69 19.47 4.29
C PRO A 15 36.09 19.74 3.73
N GLN A 16 36.80 20.76 4.22
CA GLN A 16 38.13 21.11 3.73
C GLN A 16 39.18 20.13 4.25
N GLN A 17 39.06 19.60 5.47
CA GLN A 17 39.90 18.48 5.91
C GLN A 17 39.69 17.23 5.05
N VAL A 18 38.44 16.92 4.66
CA VAL A 18 38.16 15.78 3.78
C VAL A 18 38.81 15.96 2.40
N ILE A 19 38.73 17.16 1.82
CA ILE A 19 39.40 17.47 0.55
C ILE A 19 40.92 17.39 0.71
N TYR A 20 41.46 17.91 1.82
CA TYR A 20 42.89 17.86 2.11
C TYR A 20 43.38 16.42 2.21
N ALA A 21 42.67 15.55 2.93
CA ALA A 21 43.04 14.15 3.07
C ALA A 21 43.02 13.42 1.72
N ALA A 22 41.99 13.62 0.90
CA ALA A 22 41.93 13.06 -0.45
C ALA A 22 43.08 13.56 -1.31
N MET A 23 43.30 14.87 -1.34
CA MET A 23 44.42 15.48 -2.04
C MET A 23 45.76 14.94 -1.53
N HIS A 24 45.94 14.72 -0.23
CA HIS A 24 47.21 14.28 0.33
C HIS A 24 47.48 12.81 0.01
N GLN A 25 46.45 11.96 0.07
CA GLN A 25 46.52 10.54 -0.33
C GLN A 25 46.97 10.36 -1.78
N ASP A 26 46.61 11.28 -2.68
CA ASP A 26 47.05 11.23 -4.09
C ASP A 26 48.56 11.42 -4.28
N TYR A 27 49.29 11.92 -3.26
CA TYR A 27 50.74 12.18 -3.31
C TYR A 27 51.53 11.44 -2.24
N THR A 28 50.90 10.53 -1.48
CA THR A 28 51.59 9.70 -0.47
C THR A 28 51.19 8.25 -0.60
N ASP A 29 52.19 7.36 -0.51
CA ASP A 29 51.97 5.90 -0.45
C ASP A 29 51.55 5.45 0.96
N ALA A 30 51.64 6.35 1.96
CA ALA A 30 51.19 6.09 3.33
C ALA A 30 49.66 6.11 3.43
N PHE A 31 49.11 5.42 4.43
CA PHE A 31 47.68 5.44 4.70
C PHE A 31 47.32 6.73 5.43
N VAL A 32 46.79 7.73 4.70
CA VAL A 32 46.70 9.13 5.16
C VAL A 32 45.89 9.34 6.45
N VAL A 33 45.02 8.38 6.77
CA VAL A 33 44.18 8.38 7.97
C VAL A 33 45.01 8.15 9.24
N ASP A 34 46.15 7.47 9.15
CA ASP A 34 47.05 7.24 10.29
C ASP A 34 47.66 8.56 10.79
N GLU A 35 47.72 9.57 9.92
CA GLU A 35 48.25 10.90 10.23
C GLU A 35 47.16 11.92 10.58
N ARG A 36 45.92 11.47 10.84
CA ARG A 36 44.75 12.35 11.06
C ARG A 36 44.94 13.38 12.15
N ASP A 37 45.62 13.02 13.24
CA ASP A 37 45.90 13.93 14.36
C ASP A 37 46.90 15.04 14.00
N SER A 38 47.65 14.87 12.91
CA SER A 38 48.61 15.86 12.40
C SER A 38 48.02 16.76 11.30
N TRP A 39 46.77 16.53 10.88
CA TRP A 39 46.16 17.33 9.83
C TRP A 39 46.01 18.80 10.26
N PRO A 40 46.21 19.75 9.33
CA PRO A 40 45.93 21.16 9.61
C PRO A 40 44.47 21.39 10.01
N SER A 41 44.21 22.53 10.65
CA SER A 41 42.84 22.93 10.97
C SER A 41 42.00 23.12 9.69
N GLU A 42 40.68 23.04 9.81
CA GLU A 42 39.74 23.22 8.70
C GLU A 42 40.01 24.49 7.88
N SER A 43 40.34 25.61 8.54
CA SER A 43 40.70 26.87 7.87
C SER A 43 42.00 26.77 7.08
N GLN A 44 43.03 26.17 7.68
CA GLN A 44 44.35 26.00 7.04
C GLN A 44 44.27 25.05 5.85
N CYS A 45 43.48 23.98 5.95
CA CYS A 45 43.18 23.08 4.84
C CYS A 45 42.56 23.84 3.67
N GLY A 46 41.62 24.77 3.94
CA GLY A 46 41.03 25.66 2.96
C GLY A 46 42.05 26.47 2.16
N GLU A 47 43.00 27.12 2.84
CA GLU A 47 44.07 27.89 2.20
C GLU A 47 44.96 27.02 1.30
N VAL A 48 45.29 25.81 1.77
CA VAL A 48 46.10 24.84 1.01
C VAL A 48 45.35 24.40 -0.25
N ILE A 49 44.06 24.08 -0.14
CA ILE A 49 43.21 23.69 -1.27
C ILE A 49 43.15 24.80 -2.31
N VAL A 50 42.91 26.04 -1.88
CA VAL A 50 42.89 27.19 -2.79
C VAL A 50 44.24 27.34 -3.49
N LYS A 51 45.35 27.26 -2.76
CA LYS A 51 46.70 27.44 -3.32
C LYS A 51 47.14 26.30 -4.26
N ARG A 52 46.79 25.05 -3.94
CA ARG A 52 47.31 23.85 -4.64
C ARG A 52 46.37 23.30 -5.70
N LEU A 53 45.05 23.38 -5.50
CA LEU A 53 44.05 22.80 -6.40
C LEU A 53 43.33 23.85 -7.26
N LEU A 54 42.95 24.99 -6.69
CA LEU A 54 42.10 25.98 -7.38
C LEU A 54 42.89 27.10 -8.07
N ALA A 55 43.96 27.59 -7.45
CA ALA A 55 44.80 28.63 -8.01
C ALA A 55 45.71 28.09 -9.14
N GLY A 56 45.72 28.78 -10.29
CA GLY A 56 46.60 28.45 -11.41
C GLY A 56 46.10 27.34 -12.35
N GLU A 57 44.79 27.07 -12.39
CA GLU A 57 44.13 26.14 -13.34
C GLU A 57 44.74 24.73 -13.41
N ARG A 58 45.24 24.20 -12.29
CA ARG A 58 45.97 22.92 -12.24
C ARG A 58 45.13 21.66 -12.50
N GLY A 59 43.84 21.79 -12.80
CA GLY A 59 43.01 20.69 -13.33
C GLY A 59 42.62 19.57 -12.36
N HIS A 60 43.16 19.54 -11.14
CA HIS A 60 42.95 18.45 -10.19
C HIS A 60 41.70 18.67 -9.30
N TYR A 61 40.52 18.44 -9.88
CA TYR A 61 39.22 18.69 -9.22
C TYR A 61 38.62 17.45 -8.53
N GLY A 62 39.23 16.27 -8.67
CA GLY A 62 38.76 15.02 -8.06
C GLY A 62 38.54 15.12 -6.55
N PRO A 63 39.50 15.70 -5.78
CA PRO A 63 39.34 15.85 -4.33
C PRO A 63 38.11 16.67 -3.90
N LEU A 64 37.58 17.53 -4.77
CA LEU A 64 36.37 18.34 -4.50
C LEU A 64 35.06 17.55 -4.63
N GLU A 65 35.10 16.29 -5.05
CA GLU A 65 33.91 15.45 -5.20
C GLU A 65 33.53 14.69 -3.92
N HIS A 66 34.41 14.65 -2.93
CA HIS A 66 34.18 13.89 -1.69
C HIS A 66 33.17 14.56 -0.74
N PRO A 67 33.27 15.88 -0.43
CA PRO A 67 32.32 16.50 0.48
C PRO A 67 30.94 16.64 -0.17
N GLN A 68 29.89 16.37 0.60
CA GLN A 68 28.50 16.43 0.16
C GLN A 68 27.67 17.37 1.03
N ILE A 69 26.70 18.02 0.40
CA ILE A 69 25.70 18.87 1.04
C ILE A 69 24.32 18.56 0.45
N VAL A 70 23.31 18.52 1.32
CA VAL A 70 21.92 18.20 0.98
C VAL A 70 21.03 19.36 1.37
N PHE A 71 20.27 19.89 0.41
CA PHE A 71 19.36 21.01 0.59
C PHE A 71 17.89 20.56 0.48
N ASN A 72 17.04 21.12 1.32
CA ASN A 72 15.60 21.13 1.15
C ASN A 72 15.19 22.44 0.46
N CYS A 73 14.66 22.37 -0.76
CA CYS A 73 14.25 23.51 -1.55
C CYS A 73 12.73 23.59 -1.60
N GLY A 74 12.15 24.64 -1.03
CA GLY A 74 10.72 24.79 -0.87
C GLY A 74 10.10 25.92 -1.69
N TYR A 75 8.87 25.66 -2.15
CA TYR A 75 7.98 26.62 -2.82
C TYR A 75 8.48 27.13 -4.18
N PHE A 76 9.44 26.47 -4.81
CA PHE A 76 9.91 26.82 -6.15
C PHE A 76 8.94 26.32 -7.23
N PRO A 77 8.80 27.01 -8.38
CA PRO A 77 7.99 26.51 -9.48
C PRO A 77 8.61 25.23 -10.07
N HIS A 78 7.77 24.36 -10.61
CA HIS A 78 8.18 23.12 -11.27
C HIS A 78 9.22 23.36 -12.39
N SER A 79 9.17 24.52 -13.05
CA SER A 79 10.16 24.97 -14.04
C SER A 79 11.60 25.03 -13.50
N VAL A 80 11.80 25.38 -12.23
CA VAL A 80 13.12 25.39 -11.56
C VAL A 80 13.59 23.98 -11.28
N MET A 81 12.71 23.11 -10.81
CA MET A 81 13.04 21.69 -10.58
C MET A 81 13.47 21.01 -11.90
N GLN A 82 12.78 21.31 -13.01
CA GLN A 82 13.10 20.78 -14.35
C GLN A 82 14.49 21.22 -14.85
N GLN A 83 14.89 22.46 -14.52
CA GLN A 83 16.23 22.97 -14.81
C GLN A 83 17.31 22.41 -13.87
N ALA A 84 16.95 22.08 -12.62
CA ALA A 84 17.87 21.43 -11.70
C ALA A 84 18.15 19.98 -12.12
N ARG A 85 17.11 19.20 -12.51
CA ARG A 85 17.27 17.78 -12.91
C ARG A 85 18.06 17.57 -14.20
N THR A 86 18.13 18.57 -15.09
CA THR A 86 18.84 18.45 -16.37
C THR A 86 20.35 18.35 -16.20
N HIS A 87 20.89 18.65 -15.01
CA HIS A 87 22.32 18.56 -14.73
C HIS A 87 22.80 17.23 -14.12
N ARG A 88 21.95 16.19 -14.02
CA ARG A 88 22.30 14.81 -13.62
C ARG A 88 23.41 14.68 -12.55
N VAL A 89 23.32 15.46 -11.47
CA VAL A 89 24.13 15.24 -10.26
C VAL A 89 23.20 14.79 -9.14
N GLY A 90 23.32 13.52 -8.73
CA GLY A 90 22.94 13.05 -7.39
C GLY A 90 21.55 13.41 -6.84
N VAL A 91 20.52 13.61 -7.66
CA VAL A 91 19.19 13.99 -7.19
C VAL A 91 18.37 12.75 -6.81
N SER A 92 18.13 12.56 -5.51
CA SER A 92 17.11 11.64 -4.96
C SER A 92 15.94 12.46 -4.41
N PHE A 93 14.70 12.02 -4.67
CA PHE A 93 13.48 12.67 -4.20
C PHE A 93 12.81 11.77 -3.15
N ASP A 94 12.61 12.27 -1.93
CA ASP A 94 11.99 11.50 -0.84
C ASP A 94 10.48 11.80 -0.73
N VAL A 95 9.66 10.74 -0.60
CA VAL A 95 8.24 10.78 -0.25
C VAL A 95 7.99 9.75 0.87
N GLN A 96 6.87 9.85 1.57
CA GLN A 96 6.46 9.06 2.75
C GLN A 96 6.42 7.55 2.49
N CYS A 97 6.85 6.70 3.46
CA CYS A 97 6.93 5.24 3.25
C CYS A 97 6.93 4.39 4.52
N LEU A 98 6.72 3.08 4.33
CA LEU A 98 6.89 2.01 5.32
C LEU A 98 8.08 1.11 4.98
N SER A 99 8.67 0.42 5.97
CA SER A 99 9.73 -0.57 5.67
C SER A 99 9.21 -1.76 4.87
N GLY A 100 10.08 -2.40 4.08
CA GLY A 100 9.74 -3.61 3.31
C GLY A 100 9.19 -4.80 4.12
N ASP A 101 9.47 -4.86 5.42
CA ASP A 101 9.01 -5.94 6.31
C ASP A 101 7.59 -5.76 6.84
N SER A 102 6.96 -4.62 6.60
CA SER A 102 5.60 -4.34 7.08
C SER A 102 4.58 -5.27 6.41
N GLU A 103 3.80 -6.00 7.21
CA GLU A 103 2.77 -6.93 6.77
C GLU A 103 1.44 -6.22 6.53
N VAL A 104 0.99 -6.21 5.28
CA VAL A 104 -0.31 -5.66 4.85
C VAL A 104 -1.41 -6.70 5.10
N THR A 105 -2.52 -6.29 5.73
CA THR A 105 -3.61 -7.19 6.13
C THR A 105 -4.72 -7.28 5.06
N PHE A 106 -4.91 -8.46 4.49
CA PHE A 106 -6.00 -8.79 3.56
C PHE A 106 -7.04 -9.72 4.19
N VAL A 107 -8.28 -9.60 3.72
CA VAL A 107 -9.43 -10.40 4.18
C VAL A 107 -9.87 -11.36 3.06
N LYS A 108 -9.83 -12.67 3.31
CA LYS A 108 -10.33 -13.69 2.37
C LYS A 108 -11.86 -13.67 2.33
N THR A 109 -12.45 -14.15 1.24
CA THR A 109 -13.91 -14.34 1.14
C THR A 109 -14.46 -15.30 2.21
N SER A 110 -13.64 -16.23 2.71
CA SER A 110 -13.99 -17.12 3.83
C SER A 110 -13.96 -16.44 5.21
N GLY A 111 -13.58 -15.17 5.30
CA GLY A 111 -13.40 -14.43 6.57
C GLY A 111 -12.03 -14.60 7.22
N GLY A 112 -11.17 -15.50 6.71
CA GLY A 112 -9.78 -15.65 7.19
C GLY A 112 -8.87 -14.50 6.76
N LEU A 113 -7.78 -14.28 7.49
CA LEU A 113 -6.79 -13.23 7.18
C LEU A 113 -5.63 -13.79 6.34
N THR A 114 -5.14 -12.98 5.41
CA THR A 114 -3.85 -13.19 4.74
C THR A 114 -2.99 -11.98 5.01
N LYS A 115 -1.72 -12.19 5.33
CA LYS A 115 -0.75 -11.13 5.49
C LYS A 115 0.34 -11.30 4.43
N ILE A 116 0.75 -10.21 3.80
CA ILE A 116 1.81 -10.18 2.80
C ILE A 116 2.74 -9.03 3.15
N LYS A 117 4.06 -9.28 3.14
CA LYS A 117 5.05 -8.21 3.32
C LYS A 117 4.96 -7.21 2.17
N ILE A 118 5.07 -5.92 2.45
CA ILE A 118 4.92 -4.88 1.41
C ILE A 118 6.01 -4.98 0.32
N SER A 119 7.22 -5.41 0.68
CA SER A 119 8.30 -5.69 -0.28
C SER A 119 7.95 -6.85 -1.24
N GLU A 120 7.40 -7.95 -0.70
CA GLU A 120 6.93 -9.07 -1.50
C GLU A 120 5.71 -8.69 -2.34
N LEU A 121 4.83 -7.87 -1.79
CA LEU A 121 3.68 -7.33 -2.51
C LEU A 121 4.13 -6.47 -3.70
N TYR A 122 5.16 -5.64 -3.54
CA TYR A 122 5.76 -4.86 -4.63
C TYR A 122 6.42 -5.75 -5.70
N ASP A 123 7.17 -6.79 -5.30
CA ASP A 123 7.77 -7.74 -6.24
C ASP A 123 6.68 -8.48 -7.05
N LEU A 124 5.61 -8.94 -6.38
CA LEU A 124 4.46 -9.55 -7.05
C LEU A 124 3.72 -8.55 -7.97
N TRP A 125 3.66 -7.28 -7.59
CA TRP A 125 2.99 -6.22 -8.37
C TRP A 125 3.77 -5.86 -9.64
N THR A 126 5.10 -5.74 -9.52
CA THR A 126 5.99 -5.25 -10.59
C THR A 126 6.49 -6.38 -11.47
N ASN A 127 6.88 -7.50 -10.87
CA ASN A 127 7.57 -8.60 -11.56
C ASN A 127 6.71 -9.86 -11.72
N GLY A 128 5.51 -9.92 -11.12
CA GLY A 128 4.61 -11.07 -11.18
C GLY A 128 5.00 -12.23 -10.25
N GLU A 129 4.41 -13.41 -10.46
CA GLU A 129 4.69 -14.61 -9.65
C GLU A 129 6.19 -14.98 -9.68
N LYS A 130 6.78 -15.30 -8.52
CA LYS A 130 8.20 -15.73 -8.42
C LYS A 130 8.54 -16.93 -9.30
N ALA A 131 7.56 -17.80 -9.56
CA ALA A 131 7.72 -18.96 -10.42
C ALA A 131 7.92 -18.53 -11.89
N VAL A 132 9.11 -18.81 -12.42
CA VAL A 132 9.42 -18.61 -13.84
C VAL A 132 8.78 -19.76 -14.63
N ARG A 133 7.98 -19.40 -15.62
CA ARG A 133 7.31 -20.33 -16.53
C ARG A 133 7.92 -20.20 -17.90
N GLU A 134 7.95 -21.30 -18.64
CA GLU A 134 8.42 -21.31 -20.01
C GLU A 134 7.21 -21.31 -20.97
N ARG A 135 7.31 -20.48 -22.00
CA ARG A 135 6.35 -20.45 -23.09
C ARG A 135 7.00 -20.96 -24.37
N LYS A 136 6.50 -22.09 -24.87
CA LYS A 136 7.02 -22.76 -26.08
C LYS A 136 6.46 -22.23 -27.39
N ILE A 137 5.34 -21.50 -27.35
CA ILE A 137 4.65 -20.95 -28.53
C ILE A 137 4.27 -19.49 -28.29
N ARG A 138 4.00 -18.73 -29.35
CA ARG A 138 3.59 -17.32 -29.24
C ARG A 138 2.30 -17.18 -28.42
N GLY A 139 2.26 -16.21 -27.51
CA GLY A 139 1.14 -16.00 -26.60
C GLY A 139 -0.10 -15.44 -27.28
N ARG A 140 -1.27 -15.57 -26.63
CA ARG A 140 -2.55 -15.01 -27.13
C ARG A 140 -2.54 -13.47 -27.31
N LYS A 141 -1.60 -12.77 -26.66
CA LYS A 141 -1.38 -11.32 -26.80
C LYS A 141 -0.20 -10.99 -27.74
N GLY A 142 0.29 -11.96 -28.52
CA GLY A 142 1.40 -11.78 -29.45
C GLY A 142 2.80 -11.87 -28.84
N GLU A 143 2.95 -12.17 -27.53
CA GLU A 143 4.27 -12.17 -26.90
C GLU A 143 5.08 -13.43 -27.28
N GLU A 144 6.36 -13.23 -27.57
CA GLU A 144 7.27 -14.25 -28.12
C GLU A 144 7.50 -15.45 -27.17
N PRO A 145 7.92 -16.62 -27.70
CA PRO A 145 8.37 -17.74 -26.88
C PRO A 145 9.55 -17.36 -25.97
N GLY A 146 9.55 -17.88 -24.74
CA GLY A 146 10.59 -17.57 -23.74
C GLY A 146 10.12 -17.79 -22.30
N THR A 147 11.00 -17.48 -21.35
CA THR A 147 10.69 -17.54 -19.93
C THR A 147 10.00 -16.27 -19.46
N TYR A 148 8.94 -16.40 -18.66
CA TYR A 148 8.19 -15.27 -18.14
C TYR A 148 7.67 -15.55 -16.73
N ARG A 149 7.40 -14.50 -15.97
CA ARG A 149 6.64 -14.56 -14.71
C ARG A 149 5.19 -14.22 -15.00
N ARG A 150 4.25 -14.92 -14.36
CA ARG A 150 2.83 -14.65 -14.58
C ARG A 150 2.44 -13.33 -13.92
N ASP A 151 1.87 -12.42 -14.70
CA ASP A 151 1.29 -11.19 -14.16
C ASP A 151 0.18 -11.51 -13.15
N CYS A 152 0.29 -10.94 -11.96
CA CYS A 152 -0.72 -11.04 -10.91
C CYS A 152 -1.35 -9.71 -10.51
N LYS A 153 -1.08 -8.60 -11.21
CA LYS A 153 -1.61 -7.28 -10.88
C LYS A 153 -3.14 -7.27 -10.77
N THR A 154 -3.85 -7.81 -11.77
CA THR A 154 -5.32 -7.92 -11.74
C THR A 154 -5.84 -8.78 -10.59
N ARG A 155 -5.08 -9.82 -10.19
CA ARG A 155 -5.44 -10.67 -9.05
C ARG A 155 -5.24 -9.91 -7.74
N LEU A 156 -4.14 -9.17 -7.59
CA LEU A 156 -3.82 -8.38 -6.41
C LEU A 156 -4.82 -7.23 -6.21
N GLN A 157 -5.21 -6.53 -7.28
CA GLN A 157 -6.25 -5.50 -7.25
C GLN A 157 -7.60 -6.04 -6.74
N LYS A 158 -7.94 -7.30 -7.08
CA LYS A 158 -9.16 -7.97 -6.60
C LYS A 158 -9.07 -8.46 -5.15
N MET A 159 -7.90 -8.42 -4.51
CA MET A 159 -7.78 -8.79 -3.10
C MET A 159 -8.44 -7.73 -2.22
N LYS A 160 -9.14 -8.19 -1.18
CA LYS A 160 -9.85 -7.32 -0.25
C LYS A 160 -8.89 -6.87 0.84
N LEU A 161 -8.53 -5.59 0.80
CA LEU A 161 -7.70 -4.92 1.80
C LEU A 161 -8.56 -4.47 2.98
N ARG A 162 -8.02 -4.53 4.19
CA ARG A 162 -8.70 -3.97 5.36
C ARG A 162 -8.44 -2.47 5.46
N VAL A 163 -9.52 -1.68 5.43
CA VAL A 163 -9.51 -0.22 5.45
C VAL A 163 -10.37 0.26 6.62
N LEU A 164 -9.96 1.31 7.31
CA LEU A 164 -10.74 1.93 8.38
C LEU A 164 -11.68 3.00 7.78
N ASN A 165 -12.97 2.88 8.03
CA ASN A 165 -13.91 3.97 7.81
C ASN A 165 -13.76 4.99 8.94
N GLU A 166 -13.29 6.19 8.61
CA GLU A 166 -12.91 7.22 9.58
C GLU A 166 -14.14 7.89 10.24
N GLU A 167 -15.28 7.93 9.56
CA GLU A 167 -16.55 8.44 10.11
C GLU A 167 -17.12 7.52 11.21
N THR A 168 -17.04 6.21 10.99
CA THR A 168 -17.66 5.22 11.89
C THR A 168 -16.66 4.58 12.87
N GLY A 169 -15.36 4.68 12.58
CA GLY A 169 -14.29 3.96 13.27
C GLY A 169 -14.31 2.45 13.03
N ILE A 170 -15.05 1.97 12.02
CA ILE A 170 -15.25 0.55 11.73
C ILE A 170 -14.40 0.13 10.53
N PHE A 171 -13.83 -1.07 10.57
CA PHE A 171 -13.11 -1.63 9.43
C PHE A 171 -14.04 -2.14 8.34
N GLU A 172 -13.79 -1.66 7.12
CA GLU A 172 -14.44 -2.04 5.88
C GLU A 172 -13.44 -2.71 4.92
N LEU A 173 -13.93 -3.10 3.75
CA LEU A 173 -13.14 -3.77 2.72
C LEU A 173 -12.87 -2.79 1.59
N GLY A 174 -11.60 -2.54 1.31
CA GLY A 174 -11.13 -1.78 0.16
C GLY A 174 -10.30 -2.63 -0.79
N HIS A 175 -9.72 -1.99 -1.80
CA HIS A 175 -8.89 -2.62 -2.82
C HIS A 175 -7.58 -1.85 -3.00
N ILE A 176 -6.53 -2.54 -3.42
CA ILE A 176 -5.27 -1.88 -3.77
C ILE A 176 -5.42 -1.27 -5.16
N LYS A 177 -5.09 0.01 -5.27
CA LYS A 177 -4.97 0.71 -6.54
C LYS A 177 -3.56 0.57 -7.10
N GLU A 178 -2.54 0.81 -6.28
CA GLU A 178 -1.12 0.76 -6.68
C GLU A 178 -0.15 0.43 -5.52
N VAL A 179 1.06 -0.04 -5.84
CA VAL A 179 2.15 -0.35 -4.89
C VAL A 179 3.45 0.26 -5.39
N PHE A 180 4.19 0.93 -4.52
CA PHE A 180 5.38 1.72 -4.86
C PHE A 180 6.63 1.26 -4.10
N ASP A 181 7.78 1.38 -4.74
CA ASP A 181 9.12 1.31 -4.13
C ASP A 181 9.67 2.72 -4.03
N GLN A 182 10.14 3.08 -2.85
CA GLN A 182 10.53 4.44 -2.49
C GLN A 182 12.02 4.55 -2.13
N GLY A 183 12.78 3.48 -2.35
CA GLY A 183 14.23 3.49 -2.18
C GLY A 183 14.68 3.40 -0.72
N LEU A 184 15.90 3.85 -0.44
CA LEU A 184 16.53 3.74 0.87
C LEU A 184 16.24 4.98 1.72
N GLN A 185 15.64 4.78 2.90
CA GLN A 185 15.26 5.86 3.81
C GLN A 185 15.55 5.51 5.27
N PRO A 186 15.70 6.51 6.17
CA PRO A 186 15.84 6.25 7.61
C PRO A 186 14.55 5.68 8.19
N VAL A 187 14.65 4.48 8.78
CA VAL A 187 13.49 3.77 9.34
C VAL A 187 13.63 3.66 10.85
N TYR A 188 12.50 3.88 11.53
CA TYR A 188 12.37 3.71 12.98
C TYR A 188 11.39 2.59 13.27
N ARG A 189 11.66 1.79 14.31
CA ARG A 189 10.74 0.79 14.83
C ARG A 189 9.99 1.35 16.02
N LEU A 190 8.67 1.38 15.89
CA LEU A 190 7.71 1.61 16.96
C LEU A 190 7.28 0.25 17.54
N THR A 191 7.29 0.14 18.86
CA THR A 191 6.77 -1.04 19.59
C THR A 191 5.61 -0.59 20.47
N LEU A 192 4.46 -1.22 20.27
CA LEU A 192 3.24 -0.97 21.02
C LEU A 192 3.16 -1.86 22.27
N GLU A 193 2.34 -1.46 23.24
CA GLU A 193 2.12 -2.19 24.49
C GLU A 193 1.64 -3.63 24.28
N ASP A 194 0.89 -3.89 23.20
CA ASP A 194 0.40 -5.23 22.87
C ASP A 194 1.38 -6.10 22.09
N GLY A 195 2.64 -5.66 22.00
CA GLY A 195 3.75 -6.33 21.32
C GLY A 195 3.79 -6.14 19.82
N LYS A 196 2.85 -5.41 19.20
CA LYS A 196 2.92 -5.09 17.77
C LYS A 196 4.10 -4.16 17.50
N THR A 197 4.76 -4.37 16.37
CA THR A 197 5.83 -3.49 15.91
C THR A 197 5.54 -2.92 14.53
N LEU A 198 5.74 -1.63 14.33
CA LEU A 198 5.64 -0.96 13.04
C LEU A 198 6.97 -0.29 12.71
N ASN A 199 7.49 -0.56 11.52
CA ASN A 199 8.71 0.10 11.03
C ASN A 199 8.31 1.12 9.95
N CYS A 200 8.53 2.41 10.22
CA CYS A 200 8.14 3.50 9.33
C CYS A 200 9.14 4.66 9.38
N THR A 201 9.00 5.61 8.46
CA THR A 201 9.79 6.85 8.44
C THR A 201 9.18 7.92 9.34
N GLU A 202 9.97 8.95 9.70
CA GLU A 202 9.54 10.10 10.54
C GLU A 202 8.30 10.80 10.01
N ASN A 203 8.19 10.89 8.69
CA ASN A 203 7.13 11.64 8.02
C ASN A 203 5.89 10.78 7.73
N HIS A 204 5.91 9.49 8.06
CA HIS A 204 4.77 8.61 7.80
C HIS A 204 3.62 8.98 8.73
N ARG A 205 2.41 9.16 8.18
CA ARG A 205 1.24 9.55 8.97
C ARG A 205 0.61 8.33 9.63
N LEU A 206 0.40 8.45 10.93
CA LEU A 206 -0.23 7.45 11.78
C LEU A 206 -1.50 8.05 12.35
N LEU A 207 -2.54 7.22 12.49
CA LEU A 207 -3.78 7.66 13.09
C LEU A 207 -3.66 7.58 14.62
N THR A 208 -3.73 8.72 15.30
CA THR A 208 -3.73 8.85 16.76
C THR A 208 -5.14 9.18 17.26
N GLU A 209 -5.32 9.30 18.58
CA GLU A 209 -6.57 9.81 19.17
C GLU A 209 -6.88 11.26 18.77
N GLN A 210 -5.85 12.04 18.41
CA GLN A 210 -5.96 13.42 17.99
C GLN A 210 -6.15 13.57 16.47
N GLY A 211 -6.15 12.45 15.73
CA GLY A 211 -6.27 12.40 14.27
C GLY A 211 -4.98 12.00 13.57
N TRP A 212 -4.82 12.42 12.31
CA TRP A 212 -3.65 12.07 11.51
C TRP A 212 -2.46 12.98 11.85
N GLN A 213 -1.40 12.39 12.39
CA GLN A 213 -0.14 13.08 12.69
C GLN A 213 1.01 12.32 12.05
N THR A 214 2.09 13.00 11.67
CA THR A 214 3.33 12.31 11.28
C THR A 214 3.91 11.57 12.49
N MET A 215 4.68 10.51 12.26
CA MET A 215 5.33 9.77 13.35
C MET A 215 6.15 10.72 14.25
N LYS A 216 6.87 11.67 13.66
CA LYS A 216 7.66 12.67 14.38
C LYS A 216 6.80 13.59 15.26
N GLU A 217 5.68 14.10 14.74
CA GLU A 217 4.76 14.96 15.49
C GLU A 217 4.04 14.17 16.59
N ALA A 218 3.53 12.98 16.26
CA ALA A 218 2.76 12.14 17.18
C ALA A 218 3.56 11.73 18.43
N LEU A 219 4.87 11.53 18.26
CA LEU A 219 5.78 11.14 19.33
C LEU A 219 6.65 12.29 19.83
N GLU A 220 6.47 13.52 19.33
CA GLU A 220 7.37 14.66 19.58
C GLU A 220 8.85 14.24 19.52
N LEU A 221 9.18 13.46 18.49
CA LEU A 221 10.44 12.72 18.41
C LEU A 221 11.61 13.69 18.22
N VAL A 222 12.55 13.66 19.15
CA VAL A 222 13.81 14.39 19.08
C VAL A 222 14.93 13.40 18.77
N THR A 223 15.63 13.64 17.66
CA THR A 223 16.75 12.82 17.20
C THR A 223 18.04 13.64 17.17
N ASP A 224 19.18 12.96 17.29
CA ASP A 224 20.50 13.59 17.17
C ASP A 224 20.92 13.77 15.70
N HIS A 225 22.12 14.31 15.47
CA HIS A 225 22.69 14.46 14.12
C HIS A 225 22.91 13.12 13.39
N SER A 226 22.94 12.01 14.13
CA SER A 226 23.10 10.64 13.61
C SER A 226 21.76 9.90 13.47
N ARG A 227 20.63 10.57 13.75
CA ARG A 227 19.26 10.04 13.74
C ARG A 227 18.94 9.03 14.85
N GLU A 228 19.79 8.92 15.86
CA GLU A 228 19.48 8.16 17.07
C GLU A 228 18.42 8.90 17.91
N VAL A 229 17.58 8.12 18.59
CA VAL A 229 16.45 8.64 19.36
C VAL A 229 16.97 9.19 20.69
N ILE A 230 16.81 10.49 20.92
CA ILE A 230 17.18 11.13 22.20
C ILE A 230 15.98 11.06 23.15
N THR A 231 14.85 11.63 22.74
CA THR A 231 13.62 11.67 23.54
C THR A 231 12.39 11.50 22.65
N TYR A 232 11.32 10.96 23.23
CA TYR A 232 10.00 10.90 22.61
C TYR A 232 8.92 10.93 23.70
N ASN A 233 7.75 11.42 23.33
CA ASN A 233 6.55 11.37 24.16
C ASN A 233 6.05 9.92 24.24
N GLN A 234 6.06 9.37 25.45
CA GLN A 234 5.59 8.00 25.72
C GLN A 234 4.05 7.93 25.76
N ASP A 235 3.36 9.05 25.95
CA ASP A 235 1.89 9.14 25.99
C ASP A 235 1.29 9.31 24.58
N CYS A 236 1.77 8.53 23.63
CA CYS A 236 1.24 8.47 22.27
C CYS A 236 0.44 7.18 22.06
N TYR A 237 -0.80 7.31 21.58
CA TYR A 237 -1.70 6.19 21.33
C TYR A 237 -2.00 6.07 19.84
N LEU A 238 -1.66 4.93 19.24
CA LEU A 238 -1.93 4.64 17.84
C LEU A 238 -3.18 3.78 17.67
N MET A 239 -3.98 4.11 16.66
CA MET A 239 -5.15 3.31 16.30
C MET A 239 -4.72 1.98 15.68
N THR A 240 -5.24 0.88 16.23
CA THR A 240 -4.91 -0.47 15.77
C THR A 240 -6.15 -1.27 15.38
N ASN A 241 -5.94 -2.30 14.55
CA ASN A 241 -6.97 -3.28 14.27
C ASN A 241 -7.10 -4.27 15.44
N GLY A 242 -8.27 -4.28 16.05
CA GLY A 242 -8.60 -5.26 17.09
C GLY A 242 -9.81 -4.82 17.89
N VAL A 243 -10.45 -5.77 18.56
CA VAL A 243 -11.54 -5.50 19.47
C VAL A 243 -11.00 -5.66 20.89
N ILE A 244 -11.18 -4.67 21.76
CA ILE A 244 -11.18 -4.93 23.20
C ILE A 244 -12.48 -5.69 23.45
N VAL A 245 -12.38 -7.01 23.62
CA VAL A 245 -13.54 -7.85 23.93
C VAL A 245 -13.74 -7.85 25.45
N GLY A 246 -14.90 -7.42 25.94
CA GLY A 246 -15.14 -7.24 27.38
C GLY A 246 -14.48 -5.97 27.95
N GLU A 247 -14.07 -6.01 29.22
CA GLU A 247 -13.46 -4.85 29.93
C GLU A 247 -11.94 -4.72 29.71
N GLY A 248 -11.32 -5.61 28.92
CA GLY A 248 -9.88 -5.56 28.66
C GLY A 248 -8.99 -6.09 29.78
N LEU A 249 -9.57 -6.56 30.89
CA LEU A 249 -8.87 -7.11 32.08
C LEU A 249 -7.84 -8.20 31.74
N TYR A 250 -8.08 -8.98 30.69
CA TYR A 250 -7.16 -10.02 30.22
C TYR A 250 -5.81 -9.49 29.69
N ARG A 251 -5.64 -8.17 29.54
CA ARG A 251 -4.37 -7.54 29.15
C ARG A 251 -3.50 -7.17 30.35
N ASP A 252 -4.09 -7.05 31.55
CA ASP A 252 -3.38 -6.71 32.77
C ASP A 252 -2.61 -7.93 33.29
N LYS A 253 -1.30 -7.77 33.45
CA LYS A 253 -0.40 -8.81 33.95
C LYS A 253 -0.76 -9.23 35.37
N THR A 254 -1.12 -8.29 36.23
CA THR A 254 -1.46 -8.55 37.65
C THR A 254 -2.73 -9.39 37.75
N TRP A 255 -3.77 -8.99 37.02
CA TRP A 255 -5.02 -9.74 36.94
C TRP A 255 -4.82 -11.18 36.43
N LEU A 256 -4.03 -11.36 35.36
CA LEU A 256 -3.72 -12.69 34.83
C LEU A 256 -3.01 -13.57 35.87
N GLN A 257 -2.07 -13.01 36.63
CA GLN A 257 -1.34 -13.72 37.69
C GLN A 257 -2.27 -14.10 38.85
N GLU A 258 -3.17 -13.21 39.27
CA GLU A 258 -4.18 -13.48 40.29
C GLU A 258 -5.13 -14.61 39.86
N GLN A 259 -5.65 -14.57 38.63
CA GLN A 259 -6.57 -15.62 38.17
C GLN A 259 -5.85 -16.98 37.97
N LEU A 260 -4.59 -16.97 37.55
CA LEU A 260 -3.79 -18.20 37.42
C LEU A 260 -3.44 -18.78 38.79
N SER A 261 -3.03 -17.95 39.76
CA SER A 261 -2.75 -18.38 41.14
C SER A 261 -4.01 -18.88 41.87
N ALA A 262 -5.18 -18.30 41.57
CA ALA A 262 -6.48 -18.80 42.02
C ALA A 262 -6.92 -20.12 41.35
N GLY A 263 -6.11 -20.71 40.46
CA GLY A 263 -6.36 -22.02 39.87
C GLY A 263 -7.41 -22.05 38.77
N LEU A 264 -7.85 -20.89 38.24
CA LEU A 264 -8.85 -20.85 37.19
C LEU A 264 -8.32 -21.44 35.87
N THR A 265 -9.20 -22.11 35.14
CA THR A 265 -8.92 -22.58 33.78
C THR A 265 -9.08 -21.43 32.78
N VAL A 266 -8.40 -21.55 31.63
CA VAL A 266 -8.46 -20.55 30.53
C VAL A 266 -9.89 -20.22 30.11
N ARG A 267 -10.80 -21.21 30.16
CA ARG A 267 -12.21 -21.03 29.82
C ARG A 267 -12.93 -20.14 30.82
N GLN A 268 -12.70 -20.34 32.11
CA GLN A 268 -13.30 -19.54 33.18
C GLN A 268 -12.72 -18.12 33.20
N MET A 269 -11.42 -17.97 32.93
CA MET A 269 -10.80 -16.65 32.77
C MET A 269 -11.40 -15.89 31.59
N ALA A 270 -11.63 -16.57 30.46
CA ALA A 270 -12.24 -15.96 29.27
C ALA A 270 -13.68 -15.51 29.55
N GLU A 271 -14.46 -16.31 30.28
CA GLU A 271 -15.83 -15.97 30.69
C GLU A 271 -15.88 -14.77 31.65
N LYS A 272 -15.01 -14.75 32.67
CA LYS A 272 -14.88 -13.60 33.59
C LYS A 272 -14.49 -12.31 32.89
N ALA A 273 -13.52 -12.37 31.96
CA ALA A 273 -13.06 -11.21 31.22
C ALA A 273 -13.96 -10.84 30.04
N GLY A 274 -15.04 -11.59 29.79
CA GLY A 274 -15.94 -11.39 28.65
C GLY A 274 -15.23 -11.51 27.29
N CYS A 275 -14.16 -12.30 27.19
CA CYS A 275 -13.31 -12.40 25.99
C CYS A 275 -13.20 -13.84 25.46
N SER A 276 -12.44 -14.07 24.37
CA SER A 276 -12.22 -15.42 23.84
C SER A 276 -11.09 -16.15 24.57
N ILE A 277 -11.12 -17.49 24.54
CA ILE A 277 -10.07 -18.34 25.13
C ILE A 277 -8.70 -18.02 24.52
N GLU A 278 -8.67 -17.73 23.22
CA GLU A 278 -7.47 -17.37 22.46
C GLU A 278 -6.88 -16.02 22.93
N ALA A 279 -7.73 -15.07 23.33
CA ALA A 279 -7.27 -13.78 23.86
C ALA A 279 -6.49 -13.97 25.17
N ILE A 280 -7.03 -14.76 26.11
CA ILE A 280 -6.33 -15.11 27.37
C ILE A 280 -5.00 -15.80 27.06
N LYS A 281 -4.99 -16.81 26.19
CA LYS A 281 -3.75 -17.54 25.82
C LYS A 281 -2.68 -16.60 25.27
N LYS A 282 -3.06 -15.70 24.35
CA LYS A 282 -2.15 -14.73 23.74
C LYS A 282 -1.39 -13.94 24.82
N TRP A 283 -2.11 -13.36 25.77
CA TRP A 283 -1.53 -12.49 26.78
C TRP A 283 -0.79 -13.25 27.89
N VAL A 284 -1.26 -14.44 28.26
CA VAL A 284 -0.53 -15.33 29.17
C VAL A 284 0.84 -15.69 28.59
N TYR A 285 0.92 -16.05 27.31
CA TYR A 285 2.21 -16.34 26.67
C TYR A 285 3.05 -15.08 26.44
N PHE A 286 2.44 -13.95 26.13
CA PHE A 286 3.15 -12.67 25.97
C PHE A 286 3.90 -12.25 27.25
N TYR A 287 3.33 -12.53 28.42
CA TYR A 287 3.96 -12.27 29.73
C TYR A 287 4.77 -13.45 30.29
N ASP A 288 5.06 -14.48 29.48
CA ASP A 288 5.76 -15.71 29.88
C ASP A 288 5.14 -16.44 31.09
N LEU A 289 3.81 -16.36 31.22
CA LEU A 289 3.04 -17.05 32.26
C LEU A 289 2.62 -18.47 31.80
N LYS A 290 2.41 -19.40 32.74
CA LYS A 290 1.97 -20.78 32.45
C LYS A 290 0.48 -20.95 32.70
N LEU A 291 -0.23 -21.56 31.75
CA LEU A 291 -1.66 -21.87 31.88
C LEU A 291 -1.88 -23.03 32.86
N ASN A 292 -2.93 -22.93 33.66
CA ASN A 292 -3.41 -24.04 34.48
C ASN A 292 -3.89 -25.19 33.59
N LYS A 293 -3.42 -26.41 33.88
CA LYS A 293 -3.83 -27.61 33.16
C LYS A 293 -5.27 -27.96 33.51
N CYS A 294 -6.14 -28.13 32.51
CA CYS A 294 -7.41 -28.81 32.72
C CYS A 294 -7.14 -30.26 33.12
N LYS A 295 -7.88 -30.80 34.09
CA LYS A 295 -7.88 -32.26 34.36
C LYS A 295 -8.19 -32.99 33.05
N PRO A 296 -7.39 -33.99 32.63
CA PRO A 296 -7.66 -34.73 31.40
C PRO A 296 -8.97 -35.50 31.57
N GLY A 297 -9.99 -35.17 30.78
CA GLY A 297 -11.22 -35.94 30.82
C GLY A 297 -12.36 -35.36 30.00
N THR A 298 -12.52 -35.86 28.78
CA THR A 298 -13.86 -36.02 28.19
C THR A 298 -14.02 -37.48 27.74
N LYS A 299 -15.10 -38.12 28.20
CA LYS A 299 -15.49 -39.52 27.93
C LYS A 299 -15.78 -39.85 26.45
N ASN A 300 -15.54 -38.93 25.52
CA ASN A 300 -15.81 -39.13 24.10
C ASN A 300 -14.62 -38.64 23.27
N PRO A 301 -13.88 -39.53 22.60
CA PRO A 301 -12.86 -39.13 21.64
C PRO A 301 -13.51 -38.39 20.45
N TRP A 302 -12.77 -37.43 19.90
CA TRP A 302 -13.23 -36.47 18.87
C TRP A 302 -13.79 -37.10 17.59
N ASN A 303 -13.58 -38.40 17.38
CA ASN A 303 -14.00 -39.15 16.20
C ASN A 303 -15.33 -39.92 16.40
N LYS A 304 -15.94 -39.87 17.59
CA LYS A 304 -17.20 -40.57 17.86
C LYS A 304 -18.38 -39.83 17.19
N GLY A 305 -18.81 -40.34 16.03
CA GLY A 305 -19.94 -39.80 15.26
C GLY A 305 -19.61 -39.35 13.83
N PHE A 306 -18.33 -39.29 13.46
CA PHE A 306 -17.94 -38.99 12.08
C PHE A 306 -18.07 -40.25 11.19
N ARG A 307 -19.25 -40.46 10.59
CA ARG A 307 -19.36 -41.29 9.38
C ARG A 307 -19.05 -40.42 8.16
N GLY A 308 -17.86 -40.58 7.56
CA GLY A 308 -17.57 -39.97 6.24
C GLY A 308 -16.16 -39.40 6.03
N ALA A 309 -15.23 -39.48 6.98
CA ALA A 309 -13.88 -38.97 6.80
C ALA A 309 -12.95 -39.95 6.04
N TYR A 310 -13.29 -40.26 4.79
CA TYR A 310 -12.35 -40.79 3.79
C TYR A 310 -12.45 -39.92 2.54
N GLN A 311 -11.97 -38.67 2.62
CA GLN A 311 -11.62 -37.94 1.40
C GLN A 311 -10.26 -38.48 0.93
N LEU A 312 -10.30 -39.43 -0.01
CA LEU A 312 -9.12 -39.89 -0.74
C LEU A 312 -8.59 -38.71 -1.56
N ASN A 313 -7.42 -38.19 -1.19
CA ASN A 313 -6.66 -37.19 -1.96
C ASN A 313 -6.08 -37.83 -3.24
N LEU A 314 -6.96 -38.20 -4.19
CA LEU A 314 -6.57 -38.73 -5.49
C LEU A 314 -6.19 -37.57 -6.42
N THR A 315 -5.11 -37.73 -7.17
CA THR A 315 -4.74 -36.80 -8.25
C THR A 315 -5.79 -36.80 -9.36
N SER A 316 -5.80 -35.77 -10.22
CA SER A 316 -6.69 -35.68 -11.37
C SER A 316 -6.60 -36.91 -12.28
N GLU A 317 -5.39 -37.43 -12.47
CA GLU A 317 -5.06 -38.60 -13.27
C GLU A 317 -5.59 -39.90 -12.65
N GLN A 318 -5.41 -40.08 -11.34
CA GLN A 318 -5.96 -41.22 -10.61
C GLN A 318 -7.50 -41.22 -10.61
N ARG A 319 -8.14 -40.03 -10.54
CA ARG A 319 -9.60 -39.91 -10.69
C ARG A 319 -10.05 -40.29 -12.10
N GLN A 320 -9.27 -39.96 -13.12
CA GLN A 320 -9.57 -40.27 -14.51
C GLN A 320 -9.44 -41.77 -14.79
N GLN A 321 -8.36 -42.42 -14.37
CA GLN A 321 -8.21 -43.88 -14.46
C GLN A 321 -9.34 -44.63 -13.74
N ARG A 322 -9.80 -44.10 -12.59
CA ARG A 322 -10.90 -44.73 -11.85
C ARG A 322 -12.24 -44.59 -12.59
N ARG A 323 -12.47 -43.46 -13.27
CA ARG A 323 -13.64 -43.27 -14.15
C ARG A 323 -13.58 -44.22 -15.36
N GLU A 324 -12.41 -44.39 -15.96
CA GLU A 324 -12.21 -45.31 -17.10
C GLU A 324 -12.40 -46.77 -16.70
N ARG A 325 -11.80 -47.20 -15.57
CA ARG A 325 -12.01 -48.54 -15.01
C ARG A 325 -13.49 -48.77 -14.68
N SER A 326 -14.16 -47.79 -14.07
CA SER A 326 -15.59 -47.91 -13.80
C SER A 326 -16.40 -48.07 -15.10
N LYS A 327 -16.11 -47.32 -16.17
CA LYS A 327 -16.77 -47.52 -17.47
C LYS A 327 -16.51 -48.92 -18.06
N HIS A 328 -15.31 -49.45 -17.92
CA HIS A 328 -14.92 -50.75 -18.48
C HIS A 328 -15.47 -51.94 -17.69
N PHE A 329 -15.56 -51.86 -16.37
CA PHE A 329 -15.98 -52.99 -15.52
C PHE A 329 -17.46 -52.94 -15.11
N THR A 330 -18.15 -51.82 -15.29
CA THR A 330 -19.60 -51.75 -15.03
C THR A 330 -20.35 -52.37 -16.20
N ARG A 331 -20.86 -53.58 -16.00
CA ARG A 331 -21.73 -54.26 -16.96
C ARG A 331 -23.01 -53.44 -17.20
N ARG A 332 -23.39 -53.23 -18.46
CA ARG A 332 -24.52 -52.41 -18.90
C ARG A 332 -25.30 -53.14 -20.00
N GLY A 333 -26.53 -52.71 -20.27
CA GLY A 333 -27.36 -53.40 -21.25
C GLY A 333 -27.58 -54.85 -20.84
N GLU A 334 -27.58 -55.77 -21.79
CA GLU A 334 -27.76 -57.21 -21.60
C GLU A 334 -26.74 -57.88 -20.67
N ASP A 335 -25.54 -57.30 -20.52
CA ASP A 335 -24.51 -57.82 -19.62
C ASP A 335 -24.77 -57.50 -18.13
N SER A 336 -25.68 -56.55 -17.85
CA SER A 336 -26.01 -56.19 -16.47
C SER A 336 -26.93 -57.23 -15.84
N ASN A 337 -26.61 -57.70 -14.63
CA ASN A 337 -27.48 -58.59 -13.85
C ASN A 337 -28.87 -57.96 -13.54
N PHE A 338 -29.04 -56.65 -13.77
CA PHE A 338 -30.30 -55.92 -13.60
C PHE A 338 -31.08 -55.72 -14.91
N TRP A 339 -30.60 -56.23 -16.04
CA TRP A 339 -31.26 -56.12 -17.34
C TRP A 339 -32.49 -57.02 -17.44
N LYS A 340 -33.63 -56.43 -17.77
CA LYS A 340 -34.91 -57.13 -17.96
C LYS A 340 -35.44 -56.95 -19.39
N GLY A 341 -34.64 -57.35 -20.39
CA GLY A 341 -35.07 -57.37 -21.79
C GLY A 341 -35.33 -56.00 -22.44
N GLY A 342 -34.67 -54.94 -21.96
CA GLY A 342 -34.81 -53.59 -22.53
C GLY A 342 -36.10 -52.85 -22.16
N VAL A 343 -36.97 -53.44 -21.34
CA VAL A 343 -38.21 -52.80 -20.88
C VAL A 343 -37.87 -51.84 -19.74
N THR A 344 -37.91 -50.53 -20.02
CA THR A 344 -37.79 -49.50 -18.99
C THR A 344 -39.19 -49.05 -18.60
N GLU A 345 -39.53 -49.18 -17.31
CA GLU A 345 -40.80 -48.67 -16.80
C GLU A 345 -40.94 -47.18 -17.11
N GLU A 346 -42.14 -46.76 -17.52
CA GLU A 346 -42.41 -45.38 -17.94
C GLU A 346 -42.02 -44.35 -16.88
N ARG A 347 -42.25 -44.66 -15.59
CA ARG A 347 -41.83 -43.80 -14.48
C ARG A 347 -40.33 -43.57 -14.42
N VAL A 348 -39.54 -44.60 -14.76
CA VAL A 348 -38.07 -44.56 -14.80
C VAL A 348 -37.61 -43.73 -16.01
N SER A 349 -38.28 -43.88 -17.15
CA SER A 349 -38.05 -43.07 -18.35
C SER A 349 -38.32 -41.58 -18.10
N ILE A 350 -39.44 -41.25 -17.45
CA ILE A 350 -39.77 -39.89 -17.01
C ILE A 350 -38.66 -39.34 -16.10
N GLY A 351 -38.23 -40.11 -15.09
CA GLY A 351 -37.16 -39.68 -14.20
C GLY A 351 -35.79 -39.49 -14.88
N ALA A 352 -35.50 -40.27 -15.92
CA ALA A 352 -34.30 -40.08 -16.74
C ALA A 352 -34.38 -38.81 -17.58
N TRP A 353 -35.52 -38.57 -18.24
CA TRP A 353 -35.77 -37.36 -19.00
C TRP A 353 -35.68 -36.11 -18.11
N THR A 354 -36.32 -36.11 -16.93
CA THR A 354 -36.27 -34.99 -15.97
C THR A 354 -34.83 -34.63 -15.58
N ARG A 355 -33.95 -35.64 -15.40
CA ARG A 355 -32.52 -35.39 -15.09
C ARG A 355 -31.78 -34.74 -16.25
N THR A 356 -32.13 -35.05 -17.48
CA THR A 356 -31.51 -34.47 -18.68
C THR A 356 -31.91 -33.00 -18.86
N VAL A 357 -33.17 -32.66 -18.59
CA VAL A 357 -33.69 -31.28 -18.75
C VAL A 357 -33.47 -30.40 -17.51
N ALA A 358 -33.15 -30.99 -16.35
CA ALA A 358 -32.95 -30.26 -15.08
C ALA A 358 -32.03 -29.02 -15.18
N PRO A 359 -30.90 -29.02 -15.92
CA PRO A 359 -30.08 -27.82 -16.07
C PRO A 359 -30.84 -26.63 -16.68
N GLN A 360 -31.68 -26.87 -17.68
CA GLN A 360 -32.50 -25.83 -18.33
C GLN A 360 -33.60 -25.33 -17.40
N VAL A 361 -34.20 -26.22 -16.60
CA VAL A 361 -35.18 -25.84 -15.56
C VAL A 361 -34.52 -24.98 -14.49
N HIS A 362 -33.27 -25.28 -14.10
CA HIS A 362 -32.53 -24.47 -13.14
C HIS A 362 -32.21 -23.08 -13.69
N GLU A 363 -31.82 -22.99 -14.95
CA GLU A 363 -31.58 -21.73 -15.62
C GLU A 363 -32.85 -20.87 -15.74
N LYS A 364 -34.01 -21.48 -16.07
CA LYS A 364 -35.34 -20.83 -16.11
C LYS A 364 -35.68 -20.08 -14.82
N PHE A 365 -35.21 -20.57 -13.67
CA PHE A 365 -35.48 -20.01 -12.34
C PHE A 365 -34.24 -19.36 -11.70
N ASP A 366 -33.25 -18.95 -12.49
CA ASP A 366 -31.98 -18.36 -12.02
C ASP A 366 -31.33 -19.13 -10.85
N PHE A 367 -31.37 -20.47 -10.93
CA PHE A 367 -30.86 -21.39 -9.92
C PHE A 367 -31.48 -21.18 -8.53
N THR A 368 -32.70 -20.67 -8.46
CA THR A 368 -33.40 -20.32 -7.22
C THR A 368 -34.49 -21.34 -6.90
N CYS A 369 -34.44 -21.88 -5.68
CA CYS A 369 -35.46 -22.80 -5.18
C CYS A 369 -36.83 -22.10 -5.11
N GLN A 370 -37.84 -22.64 -5.78
CA GLN A 370 -39.18 -22.06 -5.85
C GLN A 370 -40.04 -22.32 -4.59
N SER A 371 -39.52 -23.07 -3.62
CA SER A 371 -40.19 -23.29 -2.32
C SER A 371 -39.64 -22.39 -1.21
N CYS A 372 -38.31 -22.24 -1.11
CA CYS A 372 -37.67 -21.46 -0.04
C CYS A 372 -36.86 -20.25 -0.52
N GLY A 373 -36.72 -20.09 -1.84
CA GLY A 373 -36.06 -18.95 -2.47
C GLY A 373 -34.55 -18.87 -2.30
N VAL A 374 -33.91 -19.90 -1.75
CA VAL A 374 -32.44 -19.99 -1.71
C VAL A 374 -31.90 -20.20 -3.12
N ARG A 375 -30.93 -19.36 -3.52
CA ARG A 375 -30.19 -19.48 -4.79
C ARG A 375 -28.96 -20.38 -4.64
N GLY A 376 -28.81 -21.33 -5.56
CA GLY A 376 -27.70 -22.29 -5.60
C GLY A 376 -27.81 -23.44 -4.61
N GLY A 377 -26.77 -24.29 -4.57
CA GLY A 377 -26.73 -25.52 -3.76
C GLY A 377 -27.09 -26.78 -4.55
N SER A 378 -27.51 -27.84 -3.85
CA SER A 378 -27.99 -29.08 -4.49
C SER A 378 -29.44 -28.90 -4.92
N LEU A 379 -29.66 -28.68 -6.21
CA LEU A 379 -30.98 -28.43 -6.81
C LEU A 379 -31.52 -29.69 -7.50
N HIS A 380 -32.85 -29.81 -7.51
CA HIS A 380 -33.60 -30.87 -8.16
C HIS A 380 -34.75 -30.27 -8.97
N ALA A 381 -35.01 -30.83 -10.15
CA ALA A 381 -36.20 -30.54 -10.93
C ALA A 381 -37.36 -31.38 -10.39
N HIS A 382 -38.40 -30.72 -9.89
CA HIS A 382 -39.58 -31.34 -9.30
C HIS A 382 -40.78 -31.13 -10.22
N HIS A 383 -41.59 -32.18 -10.41
CA HIS A 383 -42.86 -32.06 -11.14
C HIS A 383 -43.87 -31.30 -10.28
N LEU A 384 -44.36 -30.16 -10.77
CA LEU A 384 -45.34 -29.33 -10.09
C LEU A 384 -46.65 -30.11 -9.88
N LEU A 385 -47.17 -30.70 -10.95
CA LEU A 385 -48.25 -31.68 -10.90
C LEU A 385 -47.66 -33.09 -10.82
N PRO A 386 -47.98 -33.88 -9.78
CA PRO A 386 -47.37 -35.19 -9.58
C PRO A 386 -47.66 -36.17 -10.72
N VAL A 387 -46.62 -36.88 -11.15
CA VAL A 387 -46.69 -37.87 -12.25
C VAL A 387 -47.70 -38.99 -11.98
N TYR A 388 -47.94 -39.36 -10.71
CA TYR A 388 -48.90 -40.40 -10.39
C TYR A 388 -50.36 -39.96 -10.57
N SER A 389 -50.65 -38.65 -10.50
CA SER A 389 -52.00 -38.09 -10.69
C SER A 389 -52.21 -37.56 -12.10
N HIS A 390 -51.15 -37.08 -12.75
CA HIS A 390 -51.18 -36.54 -14.11
C HIS A 390 -50.04 -37.16 -14.95
N PRO A 391 -50.12 -38.45 -15.32
CA PRO A 391 -49.07 -39.12 -16.09
C PRO A 391 -48.76 -38.44 -17.43
N GLU A 392 -49.77 -37.83 -18.06
CA GLU A 392 -49.66 -37.10 -19.32
C GLU A 392 -48.73 -35.88 -19.25
N LYS A 393 -48.51 -35.34 -18.05
CA LYS A 393 -47.60 -34.22 -17.81
C LYS A 393 -46.20 -34.64 -17.35
N GLY A 394 -45.89 -35.94 -17.40
CA GLY A 394 -44.59 -36.48 -16.99
C GLY A 394 -43.41 -35.94 -17.81
N TYR A 395 -43.64 -35.66 -19.10
CA TYR A 395 -42.66 -35.14 -20.07
C TYR A 395 -42.86 -33.65 -20.41
N ASP A 396 -43.70 -32.94 -19.66
CA ASP A 396 -43.94 -31.52 -19.89
C ASP A 396 -42.87 -30.68 -19.17
N PHE A 397 -42.14 -29.86 -19.92
CA PHE A 397 -41.11 -28.97 -19.40
C PHE A 397 -41.70 -27.87 -18.51
N GLU A 398 -42.91 -27.39 -18.83
CA GLU A 398 -43.60 -26.36 -18.04
C GLU A 398 -44.11 -26.91 -16.71
N ASN A 399 -44.25 -28.23 -16.59
CA ASN A 399 -44.58 -28.91 -15.35
C ASN A 399 -43.37 -29.09 -14.41
N LEU A 400 -42.18 -28.58 -14.75
CA LEU A 400 -40.98 -28.71 -13.92
C LEU A 400 -40.60 -27.40 -13.22
N VAL A 401 -40.28 -27.50 -11.94
CA VAL A 401 -39.84 -26.38 -11.10
C VAL A 401 -38.57 -26.70 -10.34
N THR A 402 -37.74 -25.69 -10.10
CA THR A 402 -36.47 -25.84 -9.39
C THR A 402 -36.69 -25.81 -7.88
N VAL A 403 -36.27 -26.85 -7.16
CA VAL A 403 -36.29 -26.88 -5.68
C VAL A 403 -34.97 -27.39 -5.10
N CYS A 404 -34.59 -26.94 -3.92
CA CYS A 404 -33.39 -27.44 -3.24
C CYS A 404 -33.64 -28.84 -2.65
N GLN A 405 -32.57 -29.61 -2.42
CA GLN A 405 -32.64 -30.98 -1.88
C GLN A 405 -33.47 -31.09 -0.59
N ASN A 406 -33.39 -30.11 0.31
CA ASN A 406 -34.15 -30.12 1.55
C ASN A 406 -35.65 -29.95 1.30
N CYS A 407 -36.05 -28.96 0.48
CA CYS A 407 -37.44 -28.74 0.10
C CYS A 407 -37.99 -29.93 -0.70
N HIS A 408 -37.23 -30.44 -1.66
CA HIS A 408 -37.60 -31.61 -2.45
C HIS A 408 -37.90 -32.83 -1.57
N ARG A 409 -37.04 -33.08 -0.58
CA ARG A 409 -37.23 -34.16 0.40
C ARG A 409 -38.45 -33.90 1.29
N GLN A 410 -38.65 -32.67 1.73
CA GLN A 410 -39.76 -32.30 2.59
C GLN A 410 -41.10 -32.51 1.87
N ILE A 411 -41.22 -32.04 0.63
CA ILE A 411 -42.43 -32.18 -0.20
C ILE A 411 -42.83 -33.64 -0.30
N HIS A 412 -41.90 -34.53 -0.68
CA HIS A 412 -42.20 -35.96 -0.82
C HIS A 412 -42.38 -36.71 0.51
N ASN A 413 -41.58 -36.40 1.54
CA ASN A 413 -41.68 -37.09 2.82
C ASN A 413 -42.96 -36.74 3.59
N GLN A 414 -43.44 -35.50 3.44
CA GLN A 414 -44.62 -34.98 4.13
C GLN A 414 -45.89 -35.03 3.26
N ARG A 415 -45.80 -35.56 2.03
CA ARG A 415 -46.91 -35.66 1.06
C ARG A 415 -47.54 -34.29 0.73
N LEU A 416 -46.72 -33.26 0.57
CA LEU A 416 -47.14 -31.87 0.34
C LEU A 416 -47.24 -31.54 -1.15
N GLU A 417 -47.21 -32.52 -2.05
CA GLU A 417 -47.14 -32.25 -3.49
C GLU A 417 -48.35 -31.45 -4.01
N LEU A 418 -49.57 -31.79 -3.54
CA LEU A 418 -50.80 -31.08 -3.92
C LEU A 418 -50.83 -29.64 -3.37
N GLU A 419 -50.44 -29.46 -2.11
CA GLU A 419 -50.36 -28.14 -1.48
C GLU A 419 -49.32 -27.26 -2.16
N PHE A 420 -48.17 -27.83 -2.51
CA PHE A 420 -47.11 -27.15 -3.24
C PHE A 420 -47.59 -26.75 -4.65
N ALA A 421 -48.31 -27.63 -5.35
CA ALA A 421 -48.87 -27.34 -6.67
C ALA A 421 -49.90 -26.20 -6.66
N GLN A 422 -50.81 -26.21 -5.68
CA GLN A 422 -51.89 -25.22 -5.56
C GLN A 422 -51.39 -23.82 -5.18
N ASN A 423 -50.38 -23.75 -4.33
CA ASN A 423 -49.84 -22.49 -3.82
C ASN A 423 -48.62 -22.00 -4.61
N PHE A 424 -48.34 -22.61 -5.77
CA PHE A 424 -47.17 -22.26 -6.56
C PHE A 424 -47.31 -20.88 -7.19
N VAL A 425 -46.48 -19.96 -6.73
CA VAL A 425 -46.25 -18.65 -7.35
C VAL A 425 -44.75 -18.53 -7.62
N PRO A 426 -44.32 -18.24 -8.87
CA PRO A 426 -42.90 -18.15 -9.19
C PRO A 426 -42.17 -17.09 -8.34
N ILE A 427 -41.07 -17.48 -7.72
CA ILE A 427 -40.19 -16.57 -6.98
C ILE A 427 -39.25 -15.91 -8.01
N VAL A 428 -39.60 -14.70 -8.45
CA VAL A 428 -38.90 -14.00 -9.55
C VAL A 428 -37.65 -13.24 -9.08
N ALA A 429 -37.58 -12.83 -7.81
CA ALA A 429 -36.36 -12.36 -7.16
C ALA A 429 -36.66 -12.20 -5.66
N LEU A 430 -35.93 -12.90 -4.80
CA LEU A 430 -35.89 -12.51 -3.40
C LEU A 430 -34.88 -11.38 -3.22
N PRO A 431 -35.19 -10.38 -2.37
CA PRO A 431 -34.21 -9.40 -1.93
C PRO A 431 -33.01 -10.14 -1.30
N GLU A 432 -31.80 -9.59 -1.47
CA GLU A 432 -30.60 -10.14 -0.86
C GLU A 432 -30.85 -10.43 0.62
N LYS A 433 -30.63 -11.67 1.04
CA LYS A 433 -30.79 -12.06 2.43
C LYS A 433 -29.93 -11.11 3.28
N PRO A 434 -30.50 -10.35 4.23
CA PRO A 434 -29.71 -9.45 5.04
C PRO A 434 -28.66 -10.27 5.75
N LYS A 435 -27.39 -9.97 5.47
CA LYS A 435 -26.28 -10.61 6.17
C LYS A 435 -26.48 -10.30 7.65
N PRO A 436 -26.47 -11.30 8.55
CA PRO A 436 -26.50 -11.01 9.98
C PRO A 436 -25.38 -10.00 10.26
N ALA A 437 -25.68 -8.98 11.07
CA ALA A 437 -24.70 -7.96 11.45
C ALA A 437 -23.55 -8.67 12.17
N GLY A 438 -22.53 -9.10 11.40
CA GLY A 438 -21.32 -9.67 11.96
C GLY A 438 -20.74 -8.65 12.93
N ARG A 439 -20.10 -9.11 14.00
CA ARG A 439 -19.39 -8.23 14.94
C ARG A 439 -18.41 -7.37 14.14
N LYS A 440 -18.74 -6.10 13.96
CA LYS A 440 -17.93 -5.15 13.20
C LYS A 440 -16.71 -4.81 14.05
N LEU A 441 -15.52 -4.94 13.45
CA LEU A 441 -14.26 -4.56 14.10
C LEU A 441 -14.18 -3.04 14.16
N LYS A 442 -14.01 -2.48 15.36
CA LYS A 442 -13.74 -1.06 15.58
C LYS A 442 -12.23 -0.85 15.76
N ALA A 443 -11.70 0.31 15.36
CA ALA A 443 -10.36 0.72 15.76
C ALA A 443 -10.31 1.02 17.26
N HIS A 444 -9.15 0.80 17.89
CA HIS A 444 -8.91 1.20 19.27
C HIS A 444 -7.45 1.67 19.46
N PRO A 445 -7.24 2.63 20.38
CA PRO A 445 -5.91 3.15 20.69
C PRO A 445 -5.06 2.14 21.46
N ILE A 446 -3.76 2.09 21.16
CA ILE A 446 -2.74 1.35 21.93
C ILE A 446 -1.51 2.23 22.09
N LYS A 447 -0.95 2.25 23.31
CA LYS A 447 0.21 3.07 23.68
C LYS A 447 1.51 2.61 22.99
N VAL A 448 2.33 3.56 22.57
CA VAL A 448 3.71 3.32 22.11
C VAL A 448 4.64 3.20 23.32
N VAL A 449 5.35 2.08 23.44
CA VAL A 449 6.26 1.82 24.56
C VAL A 449 7.72 2.11 24.17
N GLN A 450 8.11 1.81 22.93
CA GLN A 450 9.50 1.94 22.49
C GLN A 450 9.62 2.46 21.06
N VAL A 451 10.57 3.36 20.84
CA VAL A 451 10.99 3.85 19.54
C VAL A 451 12.50 3.62 19.39
N ARG A 452 12.95 3.03 18.28
CA ARG A 452 14.38 2.83 18.00
C ARG A 452 14.71 3.07 16.54
N TYR A 453 15.86 3.67 16.26
CA TYR A 453 16.36 3.80 14.90
C TYR A 453 16.87 2.45 14.39
N LEU A 454 16.61 2.13 13.11
CA LEU A 454 17.05 0.87 12.47
C LEU A 454 18.03 1.10 11.32
N GLY A 455 18.45 2.35 11.07
CA GLY A 455 19.30 2.70 9.94
C GLY A 455 18.55 2.96 8.65
N MET A 456 19.29 3.04 7.55
CA MET A 456 18.76 3.20 6.19
C MET A 456 18.24 1.86 5.68
N GLN A 457 16.94 1.77 5.40
CA GLN A 457 16.31 0.56 4.89
C GLN A 457 15.49 0.86 3.65
N LYS A 458 15.22 -0.18 2.85
CA LYS A 458 14.39 -0.05 1.66
C LYS A 458 12.92 0.05 2.06
N THR A 459 12.24 1.09 1.57
CA THR A 459 10.88 1.43 1.94
C THR A 459 9.92 1.38 0.75
N TYR A 460 8.65 1.14 1.06
CA TYR A 460 7.57 0.91 0.12
C TYR A 460 6.29 1.56 0.64
N ASP A 461 5.34 1.79 -0.25
CA ASP A 461 4.01 2.26 0.14
C ASP A 461 2.93 1.72 -0.82
N LEU A 462 1.66 1.92 -0.50
CA LEU A 462 0.53 1.48 -1.31
C LEU A 462 -0.55 2.55 -1.40
N GLU A 463 -1.22 2.58 -2.56
CA GLU A 463 -2.41 3.37 -2.79
C GLU A 463 -3.66 2.49 -2.63
N VAL A 464 -4.61 2.96 -1.82
CA VAL A 464 -5.90 2.31 -1.58
C VAL A 464 -6.99 3.00 -2.40
N ASP A 465 -7.81 2.19 -3.08
CA ASP A 465 -8.99 2.64 -3.80
C ASP A 465 -10.20 2.85 -2.86
N GLY A 466 -11.04 3.85 -3.16
CA GLY A 466 -12.24 4.20 -2.38
C GLY A 466 -12.15 5.53 -1.63
N LYS A 467 -13.18 5.82 -0.81
CA LYS A 467 -13.31 7.07 -0.01
C LYS A 467 -12.25 7.20 1.08
N TRP A 468 -11.83 6.07 1.65
CA TRP A 468 -10.95 6.00 2.81
C TRP A 468 -9.55 5.57 2.38
N HIS A 469 -8.59 6.47 2.59
CA HIS A 469 -7.24 6.38 2.05
C HIS A 469 -6.25 5.87 3.11
N ASN A 470 -6.60 4.76 3.75
CA ASN A 470 -5.81 4.17 4.83
C ASN A 470 -5.84 2.65 4.73
N PHE A 471 -4.90 1.99 5.42
CA PHE A 471 -4.86 0.54 5.48
C PHE A 471 -4.23 0.06 6.80
N VAL A 472 -4.22 -1.25 7.01
CA VAL A 472 -3.64 -1.84 8.21
C VAL A 472 -2.31 -2.55 7.92
N ALA A 473 -1.23 -2.00 8.47
CA ALA A 473 0.13 -2.54 8.42
C ALA A 473 0.57 -3.01 9.82
N ASN A 474 0.99 -4.27 9.96
CA ASN A 474 1.36 -4.89 11.25
C ASN A 474 0.31 -4.71 12.37
N GLY A 475 -0.96 -4.53 11.98
CA GLY A 475 -2.06 -4.29 12.92
C GLY A 475 -2.26 -2.83 13.32
N VAL A 476 -1.47 -1.89 12.81
CA VAL A 476 -1.62 -0.43 13.02
C VAL A 476 -2.28 0.20 11.80
N VAL A 477 -3.15 1.18 12.04
CA VAL A 477 -3.79 1.96 10.97
C VAL A 477 -2.80 3.01 10.47
N VAL A 478 -2.45 2.89 9.20
CA VAL A 478 -1.46 3.72 8.52
C VAL A 478 -2.12 4.45 7.36
N HIS A 479 -1.68 5.67 7.12
CA HIS A 479 -2.17 6.46 6.00
C HIS A 479 -1.58 5.92 4.69
N ASN A 480 -2.30 6.04 3.58
CA ASN A 480 -1.72 5.77 2.26
C ASN A 480 -0.71 6.87 1.89
N SER A 481 0.36 6.57 1.17
CA SER A 481 1.12 7.68 0.55
C SER A 481 0.31 8.26 -0.61
N PHE A 482 -0.29 9.43 -0.43
CA PHE A 482 -0.63 10.27 -1.57
C PHE A 482 0.65 10.81 -2.18
N ARG A 483 1.00 10.35 -3.38
CA ARG A 483 2.04 10.99 -4.20
C ARG A 483 1.56 12.28 -4.87
N TYR A 484 0.40 12.80 -4.46
CA TYR A 484 -0.38 13.67 -5.31
C TYR A 484 -0.21 15.13 -4.93
N THR A 485 0.70 15.79 -5.63
CA THR A 485 0.66 17.24 -5.81
C THR A 485 -0.67 17.69 -6.44
N GLY A 486 -1.42 16.81 -7.11
CA GLY A 486 -2.71 17.12 -7.73
C GLY A 486 -3.84 17.51 -6.78
N ASN A 487 -3.84 17.00 -5.54
CA ASN A 487 -4.85 17.36 -4.53
C ASN A 487 -4.82 18.85 -4.17
N GLN A 488 -3.69 19.52 -4.38
CA GLN A 488 -3.57 20.95 -4.14
C GLN A 488 -4.47 21.76 -5.09
N PHE A 489 -4.66 21.30 -6.33
CA PHE A 489 -5.55 21.97 -7.30
C PHE A 489 -7.02 21.84 -6.88
N ILE A 490 -7.41 20.70 -6.31
CA ILE A 490 -8.77 20.49 -5.78
C ILE A 490 -8.99 21.38 -4.54
N GLN A 491 -7.99 21.49 -3.66
CA GLN A 491 -8.05 22.33 -2.46
C GLN A 491 -8.24 23.83 -2.76
N ILE A 492 -7.76 24.32 -3.91
CA ILE A 492 -8.03 25.69 -4.39
C ILE A 492 -9.53 25.88 -4.65
N ILE A 493 -10.17 24.92 -5.32
CA ILE A 493 -11.61 24.99 -5.66
C ILE A 493 -12.46 24.89 -4.40
N GLU A 494 -12.06 24.05 -3.45
CA GLU A 494 -12.72 23.92 -2.15
C GLU A 494 -12.52 25.13 -1.24
N GLY A 495 -11.73 26.14 -1.65
CA GLY A 495 -11.42 27.33 -0.87
C GLY A 495 -10.52 27.08 0.34
N LYS A 496 -9.85 25.92 0.40
CA LYS A 496 -8.97 25.53 1.51
C LYS A 496 -7.54 26.06 1.37
N LYS A 497 -7.15 26.49 0.17
CA LYS A 497 -5.83 27.05 -0.14
C LYS A 497 -5.94 28.21 -1.10
N ASP A 498 -5.05 29.17 -0.94
CA ASP A 498 -4.93 30.28 -1.89
C ASP A 498 -4.28 29.82 -3.18
N ILE A 499 -4.68 30.43 -4.31
CA ILE A 499 -4.14 30.14 -5.64
C ILE A 499 -2.62 30.33 -5.65
N GLU A 500 -2.12 31.38 -4.99
CA GLU A 500 -0.68 31.71 -4.94
C GLU A 500 0.14 30.76 -4.05
N ASP A 501 -0.52 29.95 -3.21
CA ASP A 501 0.12 28.87 -2.46
C ASP A 501 0.50 27.70 -3.37
N VAL A 502 -0.25 27.52 -4.45
CA VAL A 502 -0.12 26.39 -5.38
C VAL A 502 0.55 26.80 -6.68
N PHE A 503 0.28 28.00 -7.19
CA PHE A 503 0.89 28.52 -8.41
C PHE A 503 1.86 29.66 -8.10
N TYR A 504 2.98 29.68 -8.84
CA TYR A 504 3.91 30.78 -8.82
C TYR A 504 3.75 31.62 -10.08
N LEU A 505 3.42 32.90 -9.91
CA LEU A 505 3.55 33.93 -10.93
C LEU A 505 4.56 34.98 -10.49
N ARG A 506 5.26 35.57 -11.47
CA ARG A 506 6.17 36.69 -11.19
C ARG A 506 5.41 37.88 -10.58
N PRO A 507 6.05 38.70 -9.73
CA PRO A 507 5.49 39.99 -9.32
C PRO A 507 5.34 40.94 -10.52
N VAL A 508 4.45 41.93 -10.42
CA VAL A 508 4.38 43.03 -11.40
C VAL A 508 5.73 43.77 -11.42
N GLY A 509 6.23 44.08 -12.61
CA GLY A 509 7.52 44.76 -12.73
C GLY A 509 8.14 44.69 -14.12
N TYR A 510 9.33 45.30 -14.24
CA TYR A 510 10.13 45.26 -15.46
C TYR A 510 11.07 44.07 -15.45
N TYR A 511 11.04 43.30 -16.54
CA TYR A 511 11.85 42.12 -16.76
C TYR A 511 12.66 42.26 -18.04
N THR A 512 13.73 41.48 -18.15
CA THR A 512 14.57 41.43 -19.35
C THR A 512 14.65 39.99 -19.82
N ASP A 513 14.50 39.76 -21.13
CA ASP A 513 14.68 38.42 -21.70
C ASP A 513 16.18 38.09 -21.94
N ARG A 514 16.45 36.89 -22.46
CA ARG A 514 17.82 36.45 -22.76
C ARG A 514 18.51 37.28 -23.84
N GLN A 515 17.76 37.98 -24.68
CA GLN A 515 18.25 38.81 -25.77
C GLN A 515 18.43 40.28 -25.34
N GLY A 516 18.16 40.60 -24.07
CA GLY A 516 18.27 41.95 -23.53
C GLY A 516 17.03 42.83 -23.74
N LYS A 517 15.94 42.29 -24.29
CA LYS A 517 14.70 43.03 -24.48
C LYS A 517 13.99 43.22 -23.14
N LYS A 518 13.77 44.49 -22.77
CA LYS A 518 13.00 44.84 -21.58
C LYS A 518 11.51 44.79 -21.88
N TYR A 519 10.74 44.20 -20.98
CA TYR A 519 9.29 44.17 -21.05
C TYR A 519 8.68 44.43 -19.67
N TYR A 520 7.48 45.02 -19.66
CA TYR A 520 6.74 45.27 -18.43
C TYR A 520 5.65 44.21 -18.28
N TYR A 521 5.66 43.50 -17.15
CA TYR A 521 4.60 42.58 -16.78
C TYR A 521 3.57 43.35 -15.95
N SER A 522 2.44 43.67 -16.56
CA SER A 522 1.46 44.59 -16.00
C SER A 522 0.55 43.92 -14.96
N PRO A 523 -0.11 44.70 -14.08
CA PRO A 523 -1.12 44.17 -13.15
C PRO A 523 -2.26 43.42 -13.85
N GLU A 524 -2.69 43.90 -15.01
CA GLU A 524 -3.80 43.33 -15.79
C GLU A 524 -3.41 41.98 -16.38
N GLN A 525 -2.20 41.87 -16.94
CA GLN A 525 -1.65 40.59 -17.41
C GLN A 525 -1.56 39.58 -16.28
N ARG A 526 -1.09 40.03 -15.11
CA ARG A 526 -1.00 39.16 -13.93
C ARG A 526 -2.36 38.66 -13.44
N ALA A 527 -3.38 39.52 -13.46
CA ALA A 527 -4.73 39.13 -13.08
C ALA A 527 -5.29 38.07 -14.05
N ALA A 528 -5.08 38.25 -15.36
CA ALA A 528 -5.47 37.28 -16.38
C ALA A 528 -4.75 35.92 -16.20
N ASP A 529 -3.46 35.93 -15.89
CA ASP A 529 -2.68 34.71 -15.65
C ASP A 529 -3.13 33.98 -14.37
N LEU A 530 -3.54 34.71 -13.32
CA LEU A 530 -4.15 34.12 -12.12
C LEU A 530 -5.50 33.47 -12.42
N GLU A 531 -6.35 34.13 -13.21
CA GLU A 531 -7.63 33.59 -13.64
C GLU A 531 -7.43 32.32 -14.48
N TRP A 532 -6.43 32.31 -15.36
CA TRP A 532 -6.06 31.12 -16.12
C TRP A 532 -5.62 29.96 -15.22
N CYS A 533 -4.84 30.22 -14.18
CA CYS A 533 -4.44 29.19 -13.20
C CYS A 533 -5.66 28.60 -12.48
N LEU A 534 -6.64 29.45 -12.12
CA LEU A 534 -7.89 29.00 -11.49
C LEU A 534 -8.71 28.14 -12.46
N GLU A 535 -8.85 28.56 -13.72
CA GLU A 535 -9.57 27.79 -14.73
C GLU A 535 -8.92 26.44 -15.02
N ALA A 536 -7.58 26.39 -15.05
CA ALA A 536 -6.87 25.13 -15.20
C ALA A 536 -7.08 24.19 -14.00
N ALA A 537 -7.11 24.72 -12.77
CA ALA A 537 -7.45 23.94 -11.58
C ALA A 537 -8.88 23.39 -11.65
N LYS A 538 -9.86 24.19 -12.09
CA LYS A 538 -11.25 23.75 -12.33
C LYS A 538 -11.32 22.61 -13.34
N ARG A 539 -10.62 22.75 -14.47
CA ARG A 539 -10.55 21.70 -15.50
C ARG A 539 -9.90 20.44 -14.96
N TYR A 540 -8.82 20.56 -14.19
CA TYR A 540 -8.18 19.42 -13.53
C TYR A 540 -9.16 18.66 -12.65
N ALA A 541 -9.89 19.36 -11.78
CA ALA A 541 -10.87 18.74 -10.89
C ALA A 541 -12.04 18.09 -11.65
N ALA A 542 -12.53 18.73 -12.72
CA ALA A 542 -13.58 18.17 -13.56
C ALA A 542 -13.12 16.89 -14.28
N SER A 543 -11.91 16.89 -14.87
CA SER A 543 -11.33 15.71 -15.51
C SER A 543 -11.07 14.58 -14.51
N PHE A 544 -10.59 14.92 -13.31
CA PHE A 544 -10.37 13.95 -12.24
C PHE A 544 -11.69 13.33 -11.77
N ALA A 545 -12.73 14.14 -11.56
CA ALA A 545 -14.08 13.66 -11.21
C ALA A 545 -14.70 12.79 -12.31
N ALA A 546 -14.38 13.04 -13.58
CA ALA A 546 -14.78 12.21 -14.71
C ALA A 546 -14.02 10.87 -14.82
N GLY A 547 -13.10 10.58 -13.89
CA GLY A 547 -12.35 9.32 -13.84
C GLY A 547 -11.04 9.32 -14.65
N MET A 548 -10.57 10.48 -15.12
CA MET A 548 -9.26 10.59 -15.77
C MET A 548 -8.13 10.38 -14.75
N SER A 549 -7.08 9.66 -15.15
CA SER A 549 -5.89 9.49 -14.28
C SER A 549 -5.23 10.83 -14.01
N GLU A 550 -4.70 11.02 -12.80
CA GLU A 550 -4.00 12.25 -12.41
C GLU A 550 -2.82 12.56 -13.34
N GLU A 551 -2.12 11.55 -13.84
CA GLU A 551 -0.98 11.75 -14.75
C GLU A 551 -1.38 12.40 -16.07
N HIS A 552 -2.58 12.10 -16.54
CA HIS A 552 -3.16 12.70 -17.74
C HIS A 552 -3.79 14.04 -17.39
N ALA A 553 -4.57 14.11 -16.31
CA ALA A 553 -5.24 15.33 -15.88
C ALA A 553 -4.25 16.45 -15.53
N ARG A 554 -3.10 16.15 -14.91
CA ARG A 554 -2.06 17.16 -14.61
C ARG A 554 -1.43 17.77 -15.86
N GLY A 555 -1.54 17.11 -17.02
CA GLY A 555 -0.99 17.61 -18.28
C GLY A 555 -1.62 18.93 -18.75
N ILE A 556 -2.82 19.25 -18.27
CA ILE A 556 -3.53 20.50 -18.61
C ILE A 556 -3.22 21.66 -17.64
N VAL A 557 -2.50 21.38 -16.56
CA VAL A 557 -2.19 22.36 -15.51
C VAL A 557 -1.00 23.23 -15.93
N PRO A 558 -1.04 24.55 -15.71
CA PRO A 558 0.07 25.45 -15.98
C PRO A 558 1.37 24.99 -15.35
N PHE A 559 2.46 25.16 -16.09
CA PHE A 559 3.76 24.61 -15.75
C PHE A 559 4.37 25.18 -14.45
N ASP A 560 3.97 26.37 -14.01
CA ASP A 560 4.57 27.05 -12.85
C ASP A 560 3.84 26.78 -11.52
N TYR A 561 3.26 25.58 -11.35
CA TYR A 561 2.83 25.13 -10.02
C TYR A 561 4.04 24.89 -9.10
N ARG A 562 3.87 25.18 -7.81
CA ARG A 562 4.91 25.13 -6.79
C ARG A 562 5.16 23.71 -6.34
N GLN A 563 6.43 23.42 -6.08
CA GLN A 563 6.87 22.15 -5.56
C GLN A 563 7.96 22.33 -4.50
N HIS A 564 8.08 21.30 -3.68
CA HIS A 564 9.19 21.11 -2.76
C HIS A 564 10.04 19.96 -3.30
N PHE A 565 11.35 20.09 -3.23
CA PHE A 565 12.27 19.04 -3.63
C PHE A 565 13.52 19.05 -2.77
N ILE A 566 14.12 17.88 -2.60
CA ILE A 566 15.42 17.73 -1.96
C ILE A 566 16.46 17.57 -3.06
N VAL A 567 17.61 18.20 -2.89
CA VAL A 567 18.73 18.10 -3.83
C VAL A 567 20.02 17.88 -3.06
N SER A 568 20.84 16.95 -3.55
CA SER A 568 22.15 16.66 -2.99
C SER A 568 23.24 17.04 -3.99
N PHE A 569 24.29 17.69 -3.51
CA PHE A 569 25.45 18.05 -4.31
C PHE A 569 26.72 17.55 -3.63
N ASN A 570 27.66 17.03 -4.41
CA ASN A 570 29.06 17.13 -4.01
C ASN A 570 29.57 18.56 -4.25
N LEU A 571 30.64 18.96 -3.57
CA LEU A 571 31.15 20.34 -3.64
C LEU A 571 31.45 20.78 -5.08
N ARG A 572 32.15 19.96 -5.86
CA ARG A 572 32.48 20.27 -7.27
C ARG A 572 31.22 20.54 -8.10
N SER A 573 30.20 19.72 -7.92
CA SER A 573 28.96 19.78 -8.67
C SER A 573 28.08 20.96 -8.27
N PHE A 574 28.12 21.37 -7.00
CA PHE A 574 27.48 22.60 -6.56
C PHE A 574 28.10 23.83 -7.25
N LEU A 575 29.44 23.92 -7.28
CA LEU A 575 30.13 25.00 -7.99
C LEU A 575 29.77 25.01 -9.49
N HIS A 576 29.78 23.84 -10.13
CA HIS A 576 29.36 23.72 -11.52
C HIS A 576 27.90 24.14 -11.75
N PHE A 577 27.00 23.79 -10.83
CA PHE A 577 25.61 24.22 -10.88
C PHE A 577 25.50 25.75 -10.80
N CYS A 578 26.23 26.39 -9.89
CA CYS A 578 26.29 27.85 -9.77
C CYS A 578 26.88 28.51 -11.03
N ASP A 579 27.92 27.94 -11.65
CA ASP A 579 28.49 28.45 -12.91
C ASP A 579 27.44 28.50 -14.03
N LEU A 580 26.52 27.54 -14.08
CA LEU A 580 25.49 27.45 -15.11
C LEU A 580 24.22 28.24 -14.78
N ARG A 581 23.83 28.28 -13.51
CA ARG A 581 22.50 28.74 -13.08
C ARG A 581 22.47 30.07 -12.33
N ASN A 582 23.62 30.54 -11.85
CA ASN A 582 23.76 31.87 -11.24
C ASN A 582 24.24 32.94 -12.25
N LYS A 583 24.16 32.66 -13.56
CA LYS A 583 24.46 33.64 -14.60
C LYS A 583 23.34 34.65 -14.72
N LYS A 584 23.66 35.89 -15.10
CA LYS A 584 22.67 36.97 -15.25
C LYS A 584 21.63 36.69 -16.36
N ASP A 585 21.99 35.90 -17.37
CA ASP A 585 21.12 35.47 -18.47
C ASP A 585 20.32 34.19 -18.17
N ALA A 586 20.59 33.54 -17.03
CA ALA A 586 19.78 32.41 -16.56
C ALA A 586 18.39 32.89 -16.13
N GLN A 587 17.46 31.96 -15.93
CA GLN A 587 16.13 32.33 -15.46
C GLN A 587 16.17 32.89 -14.02
N LEU A 588 15.44 33.97 -13.74
CA LEU A 588 15.46 34.64 -12.43
C LEU A 588 15.14 33.70 -11.26
N GLU A 589 14.19 32.78 -11.44
CA GLU A 589 13.78 31.86 -10.38
C GLU A 589 14.91 30.89 -9.98
N ILE A 590 15.71 30.42 -10.94
CA ILE A 590 16.84 29.52 -10.65
C ILE A 590 18.07 30.28 -10.18
N GLN A 591 18.25 31.53 -10.61
CA GLN A 591 19.23 32.44 -9.99
C GLN A 591 18.90 32.60 -8.50
N LYS A 592 17.61 32.82 -8.18
CA LYS A 592 17.19 32.97 -6.78
C LYS A 592 17.42 31.70 -5.95
N LEU A 593 17.27 30.52 -6.55
CA LEU A 593 17.64 29.26 -5.91
C LEU A 593 19.14 29.23 -5.56
N CYS A 594 20.01 29.63 -6.49
CA CYS A 594 21.45 29.73 -6.25
C CYS A 594 21.78 30.73 -5.14
N GLU A 595 21.18 31.91 -5.16
CA GLU A 595 21.35 32.94 -4.12
C GLU A 595 20.94 32.45 -2.74
N LEU A 596 19.89 31.62 -2.64
CA LEU A 596 19.43 31.07 -1.36
C LEU A 596 20.29 29.89 -0.87
N MET A 597 20.93 29.14 -1.77
CA MET A 597 21.90 28.10 -1.39
C MET A 597 23.27 28.67 -1.00
N TRP A 598 23.65 29.82 -1.57
CA TRP A 598 25.00 30.36 -1.45
C TRP A 598 25.47 30.63 -0.01
N PRO A 599 24.68 31.27 0.89
CA PRO A 599 25.10 31.52 2.27
C PRO A 599 25.44 30.24 3.03
N HIS A 600 24.63 29.19 2.84
CA HIS A 600 24.85 27.87 3.44
C HIS A 600 26.16 27.24 2.95
N PHE A 601 26.50 27.45 1.68
CA PHE A 601 27.76 26.98 1.10
C PHE A 601 28.97 27.77 1.61
N THR A 602 28.83 29.09 1.76
CA THR A 602 29.88 29.97 2.31
C THR A 602 30.21 29.63 3.76
N GLU A 603 29.20 29.33 4.58
CA GLU A 603 29.41 28.85 5.95
C GLU A 603 30.10 27.47 5.96
N TRP A 604 29.75 26.59 5.02
CA TRP A 604 30.31 25.25 4.95
C TRP A 604 31.77 25.24 4.48
N THR A 605 32.13 26.06 3.49
CA THR A 605 33.45 26.01 2.81
C THR A 605 34.03 27.42 2.56
N PRO A 606 34.37 28.18 3.63
CA PRO A 606 34.64 29.62 3.54
C PRO A 606 35.79 30.00 2.59
N ALA A 607 36.93 29.28 2.63
CA ALA A 607 38.08 29.62 1.79
C ALA A 607 37.78 29.41 0.29
N ILE A 608 37.09 28.31 -0.04
CA ILE A 608 36.70 27.98 -1.42
C ILE A 608 35.64 28.96 -1.92
N ALA A 609 34.64 29.29 -1.08
CA ALA A 609 33.60 30.25 -1.42
C ALA A 609 34.18 31.64 -1.71
N GLN A 610 35.10 32.13 -0.86
CA GLN A 610 35.77 33.42 -1.07
C GLN A 610 36.58 33.46 -2.37
N TRP A 611 37.32 32.38 -2.67
CA TRP A 611 38.03 32.27 -3.94
C TRP A 611 37.05 32.29 -5.13
N TYR A 612 35.97 31.53 -5.03
CA TYR A 612 34.98 31.41 -6.09
C TYR A 612 34.24 32.73 -6.35
N GLU A 613 33.85 33.48 -5.30
CA GLU A 613 33.27 34.83 -5.41
C GLU A 613 34.18 35.78 -6.17
N LYS A 614 35.47 35.80 -5.81
CA LYS A 614 36.44 36.70 -6.43
C LYS A 614 36.70 36.33 -7.89
N GLN A 615 36.75 35.04 -8.23
CA GLN A 615 37.27 34.57 -9.52
C GLN A 615 36.19 34.14 -10.52
N ARG A 616 35.04 33.64 -10.06
CA ARG A 616 34.10 32.87 -10.91
C ARG A 616 32.62 33.22 -10.74
N LEU A 617 32.15 33.56 -9.55
CA LEU A 617 30.72 33.77 -9.29
C LEU A 617 30.15 34.84 -10.23
N GLY A 618 29.17 34.44 -11.04
CA GLY A 618 28.52 35.32 -12.02
C GLY A 618 29.36 35.68 -13.26
N LYS A 619 30.55 35.09 -13.46
CA LYS A 619 31.48 35.40 -14.58
C LYS A 619 31.48 34.39 -15.73
N ALA A 620 30.73 33.28 -15.62
CA ALA A 620 30.44 32.33 -16.70
C ALA A 620 31.66 31.76 -17.48
N ARG A 621 32.81 31.53 -16.83
CA ARG A 621 34.08 31.10 -17.49
C ARG A 621 34.11 29.67 -18.05
N LEU A 622 33.12 28.83 -17.74
CA LEU A 622 32.95 27.48 -18.30
C LEU A 622 31.54 27.25 -18.87
N ALA A 623 30.88 28.32 -19.34
CA ALA A 623 29.88 28.11 -20.38
C ALA A 623 30.62 27.53 -21.59
N PRO A 624 30.21 26.39 -22.18
CA PRO A 624 30.71 26.04 -23.50
C PRO A 624 30.49 27.18 -24.49
#